data_AF-A0A1G7CSM8-F1
#
_entry.id   AF-A0A1G7CSM8-F1
#
_cell.length_a   1.000
_cell.length_b   1.000
_cell.length_c   1.000
_cell.angle_alpha   90.00
_cell.angle_beta   90.00
_cell.angle_gamma   90.00
#
_symmetry.space_group_name_H-M   'P 1'
#
loop_
_entity.id
_entity.type
_entity.pdbx_description
1 polymer ?
#
loop_
_entity_poly.entity_id
_entity_poly.type
_entity_poly.pdbx_seq_one_letter_code
_entity_poly.pdbx_strand_id
1 'polypeptide(L)'
;MSSGQIKLDYATMEESSQRIHTDAQSINDALADLASKLDALEWEDAAAEAYQAQRTEWDQSLAKLNELLVQIGTAVDNAKIRYQEVEAANRARFM
;
A
#
# COMPACT_ATOMS: atom_id res chain seq x y z
N MET A 1 -0.27 28.45 -6.49
CA MET A 1 0.78 27.55 -5.96
C MET A 1 2.07 27.83 -6.70
N SER A 2 3.21 27.87 -6.01
CA SER A 2 4.54 28.06 -6.61
C SER A 2 5.17 26.71 -6.98
N SER A 3 6.06 26.65 -7.97
CA SER A 3 6.83 25.43 -8.32
C SER A 3 7.52 24.80 -7.09
N GLY A 4 7.96 25.61 -6.13
CA GLY A 4 8.54 25.11 -4.88
C GLY A 4 7.54 24.41 -3.96
N GLN A 5 6.29 24.89 -3.90
CA GLN A 5 5.23 24.28 -3.11
C GLN A 5 4.81 22.93 -3.71
N ILE A 6 4.66 22.87 -5.03
CA ILE A 6 4.32 21.63 -5.75
C ILE A 6 5.40 20.55 -5.55
N LYS A 7 6.68 20.93 -5.55
CA LYS A 7 7.80 19.99 -5.31
C LYS A 7 7.80 19.43 -3.89
N LEU A 8 7.48 20.25 -2.88
CA LEU A 8 7.35 19.81 -1.49
C LEU A 8 6.17 18.85 -1.31
N ASP A 9 5.01 19.20 -1.88
CA ASP A 9 3.80 18.38 -1.82
C ASP A 9 4.06 17.00 -2.46
N TYR A 10 4.78 16.96 -3.59
CA TYR A 10 5.21 15.71 -4.23
C TYR A 10 6.14 14.88 -3.34
N ALA A 11 7.20 15.47 -2.80
CA ALA A 11 8.15 14.74 -1.94
C ALA A 11 7.45 14.12 -0.73
N THR A 12 6.49 14.84 -0.14
CA THR A 12 5.66 14.35 0.96
C THR A 12 4.78 13.18 0.54
N MET A 13 4.24 13.22 -0.70
CA MET A 13 3.40 12.15 -1.24
C MET A 13 4.20 10.87 -1.51
N GLU A 14 5.42 11.00 -2.06
CA GLU A 14 6.33 9.87 -2.29
C GLU A 14 6.76 9.20 -0.97
N GLU A 15 7.11 10.00 0.05
CA GLU A 15 7.42 9.47 1.39
C GLU A 15 6.21 8.74 1.99
N SER A 16 5.03 9.33 1.90
CA SER A 16 3.80 8.73 2.43
C SER A 16 3.49 7.40 1.74
N SER A 17 3.70 7.31 0.42
CA SER A 17 3.51 6.07 -0.35
C SER A 17 4.48 4.97 0.07
N GLN A 18 5.77 5.30 0.25
CA GLN A 18 6.78 4.35 0.72
C GLN A 18 6.47 3.84 2.14
N ARG A 19 6.02 4.75 3.01
CA ARG A 19 5.59 4.40 4.38
C ARG A 19 4.41 3.44 4.35
N ILE A 20 3.37 3.75 3.56
CA ILE A 20 2.19 2.89 3.40
C ILE A 20 2.57 1.49 2.89
N HIS A 21 3.49 1.40 1.92
CA HIS A 21 4.00 0.10 1.46
C HIS A 21 4.72 -0.68 2.56
N THR A 22 5.58 0.00 3.33
CA THR A 22 6.34 -0.62 4.43
C THR A 22 5.42 -1.12 5.55
N ASP A 23 4.45 -0.29 5.93
CA ASP A 23 3.48 -0.63 6.98
C ASP A 23 2.62 -1.82 6.55
N ALA A 24 2.16 -1.85 5.30
CA ALA A 24 1.38 -2.96 4.80
C ALA A 24 2.18 -4.27 4.67
N GLN A 25 3.46 -4.19 4.31
CA GLN A 25 4.33 -5.36 4.32
C GLN A 25 4.53 -5.89 5.75
N SER A 26 4.67 -5.01 6.73
CA SER A 26 4.74 -5.39 8.14
C SER A 26 3.44 -6.08 8.62
N ILE A 27 2.28 -5.61 8.15
CA ILE A 27 0.97 -6.24 8.41
C ILE A 27 0.91 -7.64 7.79
N ASN A 28 1.34 -7.78 6.53
CA ASN A 28 1.40 -9.09 5.85
C ASN A 28 2.27 -10.08 6.64
N ASP A 29 3.45 -9.67 7.06
CA ASP A 29 4.39 -10.52 7.79
C ASP A 29 3.83 -10.95 9.16
N ALA A 30 3.22 -10.00 9.91
CA ALA A 30 2.61 -10.29 11.19
C ALA A 30 1.43 -11.27 11.08
N LEU A 31 0.63 -11.15 10.02
CA LEU A 31 -0.48 -12.06 9.74
C LEU A 31 0.01 -13.44 9.29
N ALA A 32 1.07 -13.52 8.48
CA ALA A 32 1.69 -14.78 8.11
C ALA A 32 2.28 -15.53 9.32
N ASP A 33 2.92 -14.80 10.25
CA ASP A 33 3.42 -15.37 11.50
C ASP A 33 2.26 -15.89 12.37
N LEU A 34 1.20 -15.09 12.55
CA LEU A 34 0.00 -15.52 13.29
C LEU A 34 -0.64 -16.76 12.66
N ALA A 35 -0.80 -16.76 11.34
CA ALA A 35 -1.28 -17.90 10.56
C ALA A 35 -0.47 -19.16 10.86
N SER A 36 0.86 -19.08 10.78
CA SER A 36 1.75 -20.22 11.03
C SER A 36 1.60 -20.80 12.44
N LYS A 37 1.41 -19.92 13.44
CA LYS A 37 1.21 -20.33 14.84
C LYS A 37 -0.13 -21.04 15.02
N LEU A 38 -1.17 -20.56 14.35
CA LEU A 38 -2.51 -21.14 14.42
C LEU A 38 -2.60 -22.46 13.66
N ASP A 39 -1.91 -22.59 12.53
CA ASP A 39 -1.81 -23.83 11.76
C ASP A 39 -1.09 -24.96 12.54
N ALA A 40 -0.25 -24.61 13.52
CA ALA A 40 0.45 -25.55 14.38
C ALA A 40 -0.37 -26.04 15.60
N LEU A 41 -1.55 -25.47 15.85
CA LEU A 41 -2.41 -25.89 16.96
C LEU A 41 -3.28 -27.08 16.54
N GLU A 42 -3.47 -28.04 17.45
CA GLU A 42 -4.52 -29.06 17.29
C GLU A 42 -5.86 -28.44 17.66
N TRP A 43 -6.76 -28.36 16.69
CA TRP A 43 -8.10 -27.82 16.86
C TRP A 43 -9.09 -28.97 17.10
N GLU A 44 -9.98 -28.82 18.09
CA GLU A 44 -11.19 -29.65 18.18
C GLU A 44 -12.16 -29.28 17.04
N ASP A 45 -13.00 -30.21 16.58
CA ASP A 45 -13.76 -30.11 15.32
C ASP A 45 -14.51 -28.78 15.12
N ALA A 46 -15.17 -28.25 16.16
CA ALA A 46 -15.92 -27.00 16.06
C ALA A 46 -15.02 -25.74 15.99
N ALA A 47 -13.82 -25.80 16.57
CA ALA A 47 -12.87 -24.70 16.56
C ALA A 47 -12.11 -24.63 15.22
N ALA A 48 -11.93 -25.77 14.54
CA ALA A 48 -11.36 -25.85 13.20
C ALA A 48 -12.21 -25.11 12.16
N GLU A 49 -13.53 -25.22 12.24
CA GLU A 49 -14.47 -24.59 11.30
C GLU A 49 -14.47 -23.05 11.46
N ALA A 50 -14.50 -22.56 12.71
CA ALA A 50 -14.39 -21.14 13.02
C ALA A 50 -13.04 -20.56 12.58
N TYR A 51 -11.95 -21.31 12.79
CA TYR A 51 -10.62 -20.91 12.35
C TYR A 51 -10.54 -20.78 10.81
N GLN A 52 -11.06 -21.77 10.07
CA GLN A 52 -11.09 -21.74 8.61
C GLN A 52 -11.87 -20.54 8.05
N ALA A 53 -13.03 -20.22 8.66
CA ALA A 53 -13.81 -19.05 8.28
C ALA A 53 -13.03 -17.75 8.51
N GLN A 54 -12.40 -17.62 9.67
CA GLN A 54 -11.61 -16.45 10.02
C GLN A 54 -10.36 -16.31 9.14
N ARG A 55 -9.71 -17.43 8.79
CA ARG A 55 -8.57 -17.49 7.88
C ARG A 55 -8.95 -16.98 6.49
N THR A 56 -10.12 -17.38 6.00
CA THR A 56 -10.64 -16.93 4.70
C THR A 56 -10.87 -15.42 4.67
N GLU A 57 -11.47 -14.84 5.72
CA GLU A 57 -11.68 -13.40 5.83
C GLU A 57 -10.36 -12.62 5.88
N TRP A 58 -9.37 -13.16 6.58
CA TRP A 58 -8.03 -12.57 6.64
C TRP A 58 -7.33 -12.56 5.29
N ASP A 59 -7.33 -13.69 4.56
CA ASP A 59 -6.71 -13.78 3.24
C ASP A 59 -7.38 -12.80 2.25
N GLN A 60 -8.71 -12.64 2.32
CA GLN A 60 -9.45 -11.64 1.54
C GLN A 60 -9.05 -10.21 1.90
N SER A 61 -8.91 -9.91 3.19
CA SER A 61 -8.51 -8.59 3.67
C SER A 61 -7.09 -8.23 3.22
N LEU A 62 -6.17 -9.21 3.23
CA LEU A 62 -4.81 -9.04 2.72
C LEU A 62 -4.77 -8.79 1.22
N ALA A 63 -5.54 -9.57 0.44
CA ALA A 63 -5.65 -9.36 -0.99
C ALA A 63 -6.13 -7.94 -1.31
N LYS A 64 -7.16 -7.47 -0.61
CA LYS A 64 -7.72 -6.12 -0.76
C LYS A 64 -6.72 -5.03 -0.36
N LEU A 65 -5.98 -5.22 0.73
CA LEU A 65 -4.93 -4.30 1.14
C LEU A 65 -3.88 -4.16 0.04
N ASN A 66 -3.36 -5.28 -0.46
CA ASN A 66 -2.35 -5.29 -1.52
C ASN A 66 -2.87 -4.64 -2.81
N GLU A 67 -4.13 -4.84 -3.18
CA GLU A 67 -4.75 -4.17 -4.32
C GLU A 67 -4.76 -2.64 -4.13
N LEU A 68 -5.17 -2.15 -2.95
CA LEU A 68 -5.19 -0.73 -2.64
C LEU A 68 -3.78 -0.12 -2.68
N LEU A 69 -2.75 -0.82 -2.21
CA LEU A 69 -1.37 -0.36 -2.29
C LEU A 69 -0.91 -0.17 -3.74
N VAL A 70 -1.22 -1.12 -4.62
CA VAL A 70 -0.90 -1.03 -6.05
C VAL A 70 -1.61 0.18 -6.69
N GLN A 71 -2.87 0.42 -6.33
CA GLN A 71 -3.61 1.60 -6.79
C GLN A 71 -2.99 2.91 -6.30
N ILE A 72 -2.57 2.96 -5.03
CA ILE A 72 -1.89 4.13 -4.45
C ILE A 72 -0.56 4.37 -5.19
N GLY A 73 0.28 3.35 -5.35
CA GLY A 73 1.56 3.47 -6.07
C GLY A 73 1.36 3.99 -7.49
N THR A 74 0.39 3.43 -8.22
CA THR A 74 0.04 3.89 -9.57
C THR A 74 -0.42 5.35 -9.60
N ALA A 75 -1.23 5.78 -8.63
CA ALA A 75 -1.67 7.16 -8.53
C ALA A 75 -0.50 8.12 -8.28
N VAL A 76 0.46 7.72 -7.45
CA VAL A 76 1.67 8.50 -7.14
C VAL A 76 2.57 8.63 -8.37
N ASP A 77 2.79 7.54 -9.10
CA ASP A 77 3.55 7.55 -10.35
C ASP A 77 2.90 8.43 -11.42
N ASN A 78 1.58 8.36 -11.56
CA ASN A 78 0.84 9.23 -12.49
C ASN A 78 0.98 10.71 -12.13
N ALA A 79 0.98 11.05 -10.83
CA ALA A 79 1.22 12.41 -10.39
C ALA A 79 2.66 12.88 -10.71
N LYS A 80 3.64 11.98 -10.61
CA LYS A 80 5.04 12.26 -11.01
C LYS A 80 5.17 12.61 -12.48
N ILE A 81 4.51 11.84 -13.36
CA ILE A 81 4.53 12.10 -14.81
C ILE A 81 3.94 13.48 -15.11
N ARG A 82 2.75 13.77 -14.55
CA ARG A 82 2.10 15.08 -14.70
C ARG A 82 2.97 16.23 -14.20
N TYR A 83 3.70 16.04 -13.09
CA TYR A 83 4.65 17.05 -12.60
C TYR A 83 5.76 17.34 -13.61
N GLN A 84 6.38 16.30 -14.17
CA GLN A 84 7.46 16.46 -15.17
C GLN A 84 6.98 17.20 -16.42
N GLU A 85 5.76 16.90 -16.87
CA GLU A 85 5.13 17.59 -18.00
C GLU A 85 4.88 19.07 -17.72
N VAL A 86 4.33 19.40 -16.55
CA VAL A 86 4.05 20.79 -16.15
C VAL A 86 5.34 21.60 -16.02
N GLU A 87 6.38 21.04 -15.39
CA GLU A 87 7.68 21.71 -15.29
C GLU A 87 8.36 21.87 -16.66
N ALA A 88 8.27 20.87 -17.54
CA ALA A 88 8.79 20.98 -18.90
C ALA A 88 8.06 22.08 -19.70
N ALA A 89 6.73 22.14 -19.59
CA ALA A 89 5.90 23.17 -20.24
C ALA A 89 6.20 24.58 -19.69
N ASN A 90 6.34 24.72 -18.37
CA ASN A 90 6.71 25.98 -17.75
C ASN A 90 8.11 26.44 -18.18
N ARG A 91 9.12 25.55 -18.16
CA ARG A 91 10.46 25.88 -18.67
C ARG A 91 10.46 26.32 -20.13
N ALA A 92 9.71 25.63 -20.99
CA ALA A 92 9.59 25.98 -22.40
C ALA A 92 8.88 27.32 -22.65
N ARG A 93 8.07 27.78 -21.69
CA ARG A 93 7.33 29.05 -21.78
C ARG A 93 8.14 30.26 -21.30
N PHE A 94 9.20 30.03 -20.52
CA PHE A 94 10.08 31.08 -19.98
C PHE A 94 11.50 31.05 -20.58
N MET A 95 11.71 30.27 -21.65
CA MET A 95 12.85 30.39 -22.57
C MET A 95 12.39 31.03 -23.87
#